data_AF-A0A2E4KZC4-F1
#
_entry.id   AF-A0A2E4KZC4-F1
#
_cell.length_a   1.000
_cell.length_b   1.000
_cell.length_c   1.000
_cell.angle_alpha   90.00
_cell.angle_beta   90.00
_cell.angle_gamma   90.00
#
_symmetry.space_group_name_H-M   'P 1'
#
loop_
_entity.id
_entity.type
_entity.pdbx_description
1 polymer ?
#
loop_
_entity_poly.entity_id
_entity_poly.type
_entity_poly.pdbx_seq_one_letter_code
_entity_poly.pdbx_strand_id
1 'polypeptide(L)'
;MHSAGLDSRARTSKILDALVVSDTVTKIDGAKYQDNPHGNLYYPNRELREKLFRYGLDATSDASFEKVLIRINTPSRGWGKADLTKVDDYYKVAEINEYARAQKWACKEAITRIFKYDPFTSGRLYTEFQNLPARTHKIRQNTLINGEPIKEVDFNANDLRLFLAFNKLDVYGDGTDAYREIANLAKVDRTTVKSFFTAALHCESYERARSGAKVPETFGRRIMEAFERLYPKVQLFSGKQPFGLVGTHLEGEILQIAMRQLRLLDVFALPIHDAIAVPEKNYELAKTAMEDAWQHVMRPFHPNAKSFAG
;
A
#
# COMPACT_ATOMS: atom_id res chain seq x y z
N MET A 1 16.54 14.53 38.13
CA MET A 1 16.35 14.40 36.66
C MET A 1 15.55 15.59 36.19
N HIS A 2 16.14 16.51 35.43
CA HIS A 2 15.38 17.53 34.74
C HIS A 2 14.65 16.85 33.57
N SER A 3 13.32 16.77 33.63
CA SER A 3 12.52 16.38 32.47
C SER A 3 12.81 17.36 31.33
N ALA A 4 12.77 16.90 30.08
CA ALA A 4 13.04 17.73 28.90
C ALA A 4 12.01 18.87 28.67
N GLY A 5 11.21 19.22 29.67
CA GLY A 5 10.20 20.29 29.62
C GLY A 5 8.96 19.95 28.80
N LEU A 6 8.79 18.68 28.37
CA LEU A 6 7.67 18.23 27.55
C LEU A 6 6.48 17.68 28.38
N ASP A 7 6.53 17.84 29.71
CA ASP A 7 5.56 17.29 30.66
C ASP A 7 4.39 18.23 31.00
N SER A 8 4.43 19.48 30.54
CA SER A 8 3.37 20.44 30.78
C SER A 8 3.16 21.37 29.59
N ARG A 9 1.89 21.63 29.26
CA ARG A 9 1.50 22.52 28.17
C ARG A 9 2.20 23.89 28.26
N ALA A 10 2.32 24.45 29.47
CA ALA A 10 2.97 25.74 29.67
C ALA A 10 4.45 25.72 29.28
N ARG A 11 5.20 24.67 29.65
CA ARG A 11 6.61 24.54 29.28
C ARG A 11 6.78 24.24 27.79
N THR A 12 5.97 23.33 27.24
CA THR A 12 5.97 23.05 25.80
C THR A 12 5.66 24.30 24.98
N SER A 13 4.72 25.15 25.44
CA SER A 13 4.42 26.42 24.77
C SER A 13 5.62 27.37 24.78
N LYS A 14 6.32 27.52 25.91
CA LYS A 14 7.53 28.37 25.99
C LYS A 14 8.66 27.88 25.07
N ILE A 15 8.85 26.55 24.97
CA ILE A 15 9.82 25.96 24.05
C ILE A 15 9.43 26.28 22.60
N LEU A 16 8.14 26.10 22.26
CA LEU A 16 7.63 26.39 20.93
C LEU A 16 7.77 27.88 20.57
N ASP A 17 7.44 28.77 21.49
CA ASP A 17 7.60 30.22 21.32
C ASP A 17 9.07 30.57 21.07
N ALA A 18 10.00 29.99 21.84
CA ALA A 18 11.43 30.20 21.62
C ALA A 18 11.90 29.72 20.24
N LEU A 19 11.40 28.56 19.77
CA LEU A 19 11.71 28.03 18.45
C LEU A 19 11.15 28.88 17.30
N VAL A 20 9.99 29.51 17.51
CA VAL A 20 9.40 30.44 16.53
C VAL A 20 10.17 31.76 16.53
N VAL A 21 10.47 32.33 17.69
CA VAL A 21 11.24 33.58 17.82
C VAL A 21 12.65 33.45 17.22
N SER A 22 13.25 32.27 17.27
CA SER A 22 14.58 32.02 16.71
C SER A 22 14.59 31.66 15.21
N ASP A 23 13.44 31.73 14.52
CA ASP A 23 13.27 31.27 13.12
C ASP A 23 13.67 29.81 12.87
N THR A 24 13.74 29.01 13.93
CA THR A 24 14.02 27.57 13.86
C THR A 24 12.77 26.81 13.38
N VAL A 25 11.59 27.33 13.69
CA VAL A 25 10.30 26.81 13.27
C VAL A 25 9.43 27.95 12.73
N THR A 26 8.90 27.80 11.52
CA THR A 26 7.89 28.70 10.96
C THR A 26 6.50 28.29 11.43
N LYS A 27 5.77 29.23 12.04
CA LYS A 27 4.37 29.04 12.42
C LYS A 27 3.45 29.52 11.29
N ILE A 28 2.47 28.70 10.93
CA ILE A 28 1.34 29.08 10.10
C ILE A 28 0.10 29.03 11.00
N ASP A 29 -0.57 30.16 11.17
CA ASP A 29 -1.78 30.23 11.97
C ASP A 29 -2.92 29.44 11.30
N GLY A 30 -3.58 28.62 12.11
CA GLY A 30 -4.76 27.88 11.68
C GLY A 30 -5.98 28.79 11.57
N ALA A 31 -7.00 28.34 10.83
CA ALA A 31 -8.27 29.03 10.69
C ALA A 31 -9.41 28.18 11.27
N LYS A 32 -10.32 28.84 12.00
CA LYS A 32 -11.55 28.22 12.52
C LYS A 32 -12.65 28.30 11.46
N TYR A 33 -12.67 27.35 10.54
CA TYR A 33 -13.83 27.14 9.65
C TYR A 33 -14.87 26.23 10.32
N GLN A 34 -16.16 26.41 10.02
CA GLN A 34 -17.27 25.66 10.65
C GLN A 34 -17.16 24.14 10.43
N ASP A 35 -16.76 23.71 9.23
CA ASP A 35 -16.77 22.28 8.86
C ASP A 35 -15.39 21.61 8.93
N ASN A 36 -14.30 22.37 9.13
CA ASN A 36 -12.94 21.82 9.21
C ASN A 36 -11.98 22.80 9.91
N PRO A 37 -12.03 22.92 11.24
CA PRO A 37 -11.11 23.79 11.97
C PRO A 37 -9.68 23.25 11.86
N HIS A 38 -8.77 24.07 11.37
CA HIS A 38 -7.35 23.71 11.27
C HIS A 38 -6.58 24.31 12.45
N GLY A 39 -5.77 23.49 13.11
CA GLY A 39 -4.82 23.94 14.12
C GLY A 39 -3.63 24.68 13.49
N ASN A 40 -2.85 25.38 14.33
CA ASN A 40 -1.60 25.99 13.88
C ASN A 40 -0.63 24.91 13.39
N LEU A 41 0.06 25.19 12.28
CA LEU A 41 1.06 24.31 11.70
C LEU A 41 2.45 24.89 11.98
N TYR A 42 3.39 24.01 12.26
CA TYR A 42 4.75 24.38 12.64
C TYR A 42 5.72 23.63 11.75
N TYR A 43 6.49 24.35 10.96
CA TYR A 43 7.42 23.79 9.98
C TYR A 43 8.86 24.06 10.41
N PRO A 44 9.67 23.03 10.71
CA PRO A 44 11.08 23.24 10.99
C PRO A 44 11.76 23.87 9.77
N ASN A 45 12.70 24.79 10.01
CA ASN A 45 13.53 25.37 8.96
C ASN A 45 14.49 24.31 8.36
N ARG A 46 15.28 24.67 7.35
CA ARG A 46 16.17 23.72 6.66
C ARG A 46 17.17 23.06 7.62
N GLU A 47 17.83 23.84 8.48
CA GLU A 47 18.85 23.33 9.39
C GLU A 47 18.25 22.36 10.42
N LEU A 48 17.09 22.69 10.99
CA LEU A 48 16.40 21.79 11.91
C LEU A 48 15.91 20.52 11.20
N ARG A 49 15.43 20.62 9.95
CA ARG A 49 15.06 19.43 9.16
C ARG A 49 16.25 18.50 8.92
N GLU A 50 17.42 19.07 8.59
CA GLU A 50 18.66 18.30 8.40
C GLU A 50 19.12 17.59 9.68
N LYS A 51 18.77 18.13 10.86
CA LYS A 51 19.02 17.47 12.15
C LYS A 51 17.95 16.42 12.48
N LEU A 52 16.68 16.71 12.19
CA LEU A 52 15.54 15.86 12.59
C LEU A 52 15.29 14.65 11.70
N PHE A 53 15.63 14.71 10.40
CA PHE A 53 15.23 13.64 9.48
C PHE A 53 15.77 12.27 9.88
N ARG A 54 17.00 12.21 10.43
CA ARG A 54 17.61 10.95 10.92
C ARG A 54 16.80 10.37 12.07
N TYR A 55 16.40 11.18 13.05
CA TYR A 55 15.55 10.72 14.14
C TYR A 55 14.19 10.20 13.66
N GLY A 56 13.63 10.78 12.59
CA GLY A 56 12.40 10.28 11.98
C GLY A 56 12.58 8.92 11.32
N LEU A 57 13.69 8.72 10.59
CA LEU A 57 14.01 7.44 9.96
C LEU A 57 14.39 6.37 10.98
N ASP A 58 15.09 6.74 12.06
CA ASP A 58 15.52 5.82 13.12
C ASP A 58 14.42 5.59 14.18
N ALA A 59 13.27 6.24 14.03
CA ALA A 59 12.16 6.07 14.97
C ALA A 59 11.67 4.63 14.96
N THR A 60 11.55 4.04 16.16
CA THR A 60 10.97 2.72 16.37
C THR A 60 9.73 2.81 17.25
N SER A 61 8.73 1.99 16.94
CA SER A 61 7.53 1.82 17.74
C SER A 61 7.50 0.39 18.29
N ASP A 62 8.40 0.04 19.21
CA ASP A 62 8.50 -1.34 19.71
C ASP A 62 7.20 -1.81 20.40
N ALA A 63 6.48 -0.89 21.06
CA ALA A 63 5.17 -1.17 21.64
C ALA A 63 4.09 -1.51 20.60
N SER A 64 4.30 -1.23 19.30
CA SER A 64 3.35 -1.62 18.25
C SER A 64 3.26 -3.12 18.05
N PHE A 65 4.34 -3.87 18.34
CA PHE A 65 4.35 -5.33 18.20
C PHE A 65 3.54 -6.07 19.25
N GLU A 66 3.18 -5.39 20.35
CA GLU A 66 2.30 -5.91 21.41
C GLU A 66 0.81 -5.59 21.15
N LYS A 67 0.50 -4.84 20.09
CA LYS A 67 -0.88 -4.48 19.74
C LYS A 67 -1.53 -5.58 18.90
N VAL A 68 -2.86 -5.54 18.81
CA VAL A 68 -3.62 -6.39 17.88
C VAL A 68 -3.20 -6.06 16.44
N LEU A 69 -2.66 -7.07 15.75
CA LEU A 69 -2.07 -6.94 14.41
C LEU A 69 -3.09 -6.89 13.27
N ILE A 70 -4.34 -7.25 13.56
CA ILE A 70 -5.46 -7.26 12.61
C ILE A 70 -6.49 -6.22 13.01
N ARG A 71 -6.95 -5.41 12.06
CA ARG A 71 -7.95 -4.36 12.28
C ARG A 71 -9.03 -4.38 11.21
N ILE A 72 -10.25 -3.98 11.58
CA ILE A 72 -11.35 -3.71 10.64
C ILE A 72 -11.75 -2.24 10.80
N ASN A 73 -11.59 -1.44 9.75
CA ASN A 73 -11.76 0.02 9.82
C ASN A 73 -13.22 0.47 9.97
N THR A 74 -14.14 -0.17 9.26
CA THR A 74 -15.57 0.20 9.24
C THR A 74 -16.40 -1.06 9.40
N PRO A 75 -16.38 -1.70 10.59
CA PRO A 75 -16.90 -3.06 10.75
C PRO A 75 -18.39 -3.14 10.43
N SER A 76 -18.75 -4.11 9.58
CA SER A 76 -20.13 -4.47 9.33
C SER A 76 -20.75 -5.17 10.55
N ARG A 77 -22.07 -5.36 10.54
CA ARG A 77 -22.81 -5.94 11.68
C ARG A 77 -22.21 -7.30 12.05
N GLY A 78 -21.83 -7.45 13.33
CA GLY A 78 -21.21 -8.68 13.86
C GLY A 78 -19.70 -8.58 14.07
N TRP A 79 -19.00 -7.69 13.37
CA TRP A 79 -17.54 -7.58 13.45
C TRP A 79 -17.03 -6.55 14.47
N GLY A 80 -17.86 -5.61 14.91
CA GLY A 80 -17.43 -4.51 15.79
C GLY A 80 -16.94 -4.93 17.19
N LYS A 81 -17.22 -6.17 17.62
CA LYS A 81 -16.75 -6.73 18.90
C LYS A 81 -16.01 -8.07 18.72
N ALA A 82 -15.67 -8.43 17.48
CA ALA A 82 -14.99 -9.68 17.21
C ALA A 82 -13.59 -9.68 17.83
N ASP A 83 -13.19 -10.80 18.41
CA ASP A 83 -11.84 -11.01 18.90
C ASP A 83 -10.92 -11.37 17.72
N LEU A 84 -10.32 -10.35 17.12
CA LEU A 84 -9.44 -10.49 15.96
C LEU A 84 -8.07 -11.12 16.29
N THR A 85 -7.81 -11.47 17.55
CA THR A 85 -6.58 -12.21 17.92
C THR A 85 -6.68 -13.71 17.65
N LYS A 86 -7.88 -14.21 17.36
CA LYS A 86 -8.18 -15.64 17.19
C LYS A 86 -8.42 -16.05 15.74
N VAL A 87 -8.42 -15.12 14.80
CA VAL A 87 -8.59 -15.43 13.39
C VAL A 87 -7.27 -15.94 12.81
N ASP A 88 -7.35 -16.84 11.83
CA ASP A 88 -6.18 -17.44 11.16
C ASP A 88 -5.18 -16.38 10.65
N ASP A 89 -5.70 -15.29 10.10
CA ASP A 89 -4.89 -14.16 9.65
C ASP A 89 -4.01 -13.52 10.73
N TYR A 90 -4.48 -13.51 11.98
CA TYR A 90 -3.69 -12.99 13.08
C TYR A 90 -2.42 -13.80 13.27
N TYR A 91 -2.51 -15.13 13.26
CA TYR A 91 -1.35 -16.00 13.43
C TYR A 91 -0.36 -15.86 12.28
N LYS A 92 -0.85 -15.75 11.05
CA LYS A 92 0.00 -15.53 9.86
C LYS A 92 0.76 -14.21 9.93
N VAL A 93 0.11 -13.13 10.37
CA VAL A 93 0.76 -11.82 10.54
C VAL A 93 1.66 -11.79 11.77
N ALA A 94 1.30 -12.49 12.84
CA ALA A 94 2.12 -12.64 14.04
C ALA A 94 3.44 -13.36 13.73
N GLU A 95 3.41 -14.42 12.92
CA GLU A 95 4.61 -15.14 12.47
C GLU A 95 5.60 -14.21 11.73
N ILE A 96 5.09 -13.36 10.84
CA ILE A 96 5.90 -12.35 10.14
C ILE A 96 6.50 -11.36 11.14
N ASN A 97 5.70 -10.88 12.10
CA ASN A 97 6.15 -9.90 13.08
C ASN A 97 7.15 -10.45 14.09
N GLU A 98 7.02 -11.71 14.48
CA GLU A 98 7.99 -12.40 15.35
C GLU A 98 9.38 -12.35 14.72
N TYR A 99 9.48 -12.67 13.42
CA TYR A 99 10.72 -12.54 12.68
C TYR A 99 11.18 -11.08 12.53
N ALA A 100 10.23 -10.16 12.25
CA ALA A 100 10.50 -8.74 12.08
C ALA A 100 11.08 -8.07 13.34
N ARG A 101 10.74 -8.53 14.55
CA ARG A 101 11.25 -7.94 15.81
C ARG A 101 12.77 -7.88 15.88
N ALA A 102 13.46 -8.89 15.34
CA ALA A 102 14.92 -8.96 15.34
C ALA A 102 15.58 -8.09 14.25
N GLN A 103 14.80 -7.59 13.28
CA GLN A 103 15.30 -6.88 12.11
C GLN A 103 15.39 -5.37 12.33
N LYS A 104 16.12 -4.68 11.46
CA LYS A 104 16.28 -3.22 11.47
C LYS A 104 15.88 -2.62 10.13
N TRP A 105 15.04 -1.59 10.16
CA TRP A 105 14.63 -0.81 8.99
C TRP A 105 14.15 0.58 9.43
N ALA A 106 13.95 1.47 8.47
CA ALA A 106 13.49 2.84 8.75
C ALA A 106 12.01 2.89 9.19
N CYS A 107 11.70 3.75 10.16
CA CYS A 107 10.36 3.90 10.76
C CYS A 107 9.79 2.57 11.24
N LYS A 108 10.57 1.82 12.03
CA LYS A 108 10.24 0.46 12.46
C LYS A 108 8.95 0.41 13.27
N GLU A 109 7.99 -0.36 12.80
CA GLU A 109 6.78 -0.72 13.53
C GLU A 109 6.24 -2.08 13.09
N ALA A 110 5.31 -2.62 13.86
CA ALA A 110 4.65 -3.88 13.53
C ALA A 110 3.93 -3.80 12.18
N ILE A 111 4.03 -4.87 11.40
CA ILE A 111 3.28 -5.05 10.18
C ILE A 111 1.85 -5.43 10.57
N THR A 112 0.86 -4.66 10.12
CA THR A 112 -0.55 -4.88 10.46
C THR A 112 -1.39 -5.16 9.21
N ARG A 113 -2.41 -6.00 9.32
CA ARG A 113 -3.39 -6.22 8.22
C ARG A 113 -4.66 -5.48 8.53
N ILE A 114 -5.13 -4.65 7.60
CA ILE A 114 -6.28 -3.77 7.82
C ILE A 114 -7.36 -4.04 6.78
N PHE A 115 -8.48 -4.58 7.25
CA PHE A 115 -9.69 -4.85 6.48
C PHE A 115 -10.65 -3.66 6.50
N LYS A 116 -11.56 -3.61 5.53
CA LYS A 116 -12.53 -2.51 5.41
C LYS A 116 -13.80 -2.76 6.23
N TYR A 117 -14.57 -3.79 5.88
CA TYR A 117 -15.87 -4.05 6.51
C TYR A 117 -15.91 -5.36 7.29
N ASP A 118 -15.20 -6.37 6.81
CA ASP A 118 -15.14 -7.74 7.32
C ASP A 118 -13.80 -8.38 6.86
N PRO A 119 -13.43 -9.58 7.36
CA PRO A 119 -12.18 -10.24 6.99
C PRO A 119 -12.03 -10.66 5.51
N PHE A 120 -12.98 -10.30 4.65
CA PHE A 120 -12.96 -10.65 3.22
C PHE A 120 -12.95 -9.41 2.31
N THR A 121 -13.01 -8.21 2.89
CA THR A 121 -13.07 -6.95 2.15
C THR A 121 -11.84 -6.10 2.44
N SER A 122 -11.04 -5.87 1.40
CA SER A 122 -9.68 -5.34 1.54
C SER A 122 -8.80 -6.22 2.44
N GLY A 123 -7.77 -5.66 3.06
CA GLY A 123 -6.85 -6.42 3.90
C GLY A 123 -5.40 -6.35 3.44
N ARG A 124 -4.94 -5.23 2.90
CA ARG A 124 -3.50 -5.03 2.65
C ARG A 124 -2.71 -5.05 3.97
N LEU A 125 -1.42 -5.36 3.84
CA LEU A 125 -0.44 -5.22 4.93
C LEU A 125 0.07 -3.78 4.97
N TYR A 126 0.23 -3.25 6.18
CA TYR A 126 0.62 -1.87 6.46
C TYR A 126 1.79 -1.81 7.42
N THR A 127 2.69 -0.86 7.15
CA THR A 127 3.76 -0.40 8.05
C THR A 127 4.13 1.05 7.68
N GLU A 128 4.57 1.86 8.64
CA GLU A 128 4.92 3.28 8.46
C GLU A 128 6.00 3.47 7.40
N PHE A 129 6.85 2.46 7.22
CA PHE A 129 7.82 2.40 6.14
C PHE A 129 7.20 2.70 4.75
N GLN A 130 5.95 2.28 4.50
CA GLN A 130 5.26 2.53 3.22
C GLN A 130 5.02 4.01 2.96
N ASN A 131 4.84 4.80 4.02
CA ASN A 131 4.54 6.23 3.96
C ASN A 131 5.77 7.08 3.62
N LEU A 132 6.97 6.47 3.59
CA LEU A 132 8.19 7.18 3.23
C LEU A 132 8.12 7.72 1.79
N PRO A 133 8.58 8.96 1.55
CA PRO A 133 8.53 9.57 0.22
C PRO A 133 9.29 8.76 -0.84
N ALA A 134 8.57 8.26 -1.85
CA ALA A 134 9.17 7.41 -2.89
C ALA A 134 9.33 8.08 -4.27
N ARG A 135 8.60 9.17 -4.55
CA ARG A 135 8.56 9.79 -5.89
C ARG A 135 9.57 10.93 -6.04
N THR A 136 9.43 11.97 -5.23
CA THR A 136 10.19 13.21 -5.37
C THR A 136 11.61 13.09 -4.83
N HIS A 137 11.76 12.53 -3.63
CA HIS A 137 13.04 12.45 -2.93
C HIS A 137 13.60 11.03 -2.83
N LYS A 138 12.82 10.02 -3.27
CA LYS A 138 13.17 8.60 -3.23
C LYS A 138 13.73 8.12 -1.89
N ILE A 139 13.26 8.70 -0.77
CA ILE A 139 13.75 8.38 0.57
C ILE A 139 13.58 6.90 0.85
N ARG A 140 12.40 6.34 0.57
CA ARG A 140 12.09 4.92 0.83
C ARG A 140 13.09 3.99 0.17
N GLN A 141 13.32 4.17 -1.14
CA GLN A 141 14.25 3.32 -1.91
C GLN A 141 15.71 3.46 -1.49
N ASN A 142 16.07 4.52 -0.77
CA ASN A 142 17.44 4.74 -0.25
C ASN A 142 17.59 4.33 1.22
N THR A 143 16.61 3.65 1.81
CA THR A 143 16.71 3.07 3.15
C THR A 143 17.43 1.72 3.14
N LEU A 144 17.68 1.20 4.33
CA LEU A 144 18.39 -0.07 4.54
C LEU A 144 17.50 -1.06 5.29
N ILE A 145 17.63 -2.34 4.95
CA ILE A 145 17.20 -3.45 5.80
C ILE A 145 18.47 -4.11 6.36
N ASN A 146 18.61 -4.13 7.68
CA ASN A 146 19.79 -4.69 8.37
C ASN A 146 21.14 -4.13 7.89
N GLY A 147 21.16 -2.87 7.46
CA GLY A 147 22.37 -2.21 6.94
C GLY A 147 22.63 -2.46 5.45
N GLU A 148 21.80 -3.26 4.77
CA GLU A 148 21.91 -3.53 3.34
C GLU A 148 20.94 -2.66 2.53
N PRO A 149 21.36 -2.13 1.36
CA PRO A 149 20.46 -1.45 0.43
C PRO A 149 19.26 -2.32 0.08
N ILE A 150 18.10 -1.69 -0.05
CA ILE A 150 16.88 -2.40 -0.42
C ILE A 150 16.63 -2.34 -1.93
N LYS A 151 15.81 -3.28 -2.40
CA LYS A 151 15.16 -3.20 -3.70
C LYS A 151 13.67 -3.50 -3.55
N GLU A 152 12.84 -2.66 -4.17
CA GLU A 152 11.39 -2.87 -4.25
C GLU A 152 11.10 -3.84 -5.41
N VAL A 153 10.30 -4.86 -5.16
CA VAL A 153 9.81 -5.83 -6.15
C VAL A 153 8.31 -5.63 -6.26
N ASP A 154 7.85 -5.22 -7.44
CA ASP A 154 6.46 -4.81 -7.68
C ASP A 154 5.80 -5.71 -8.73
N PHE A 155 4.48 -5.85 -8.68
CA PHE A 155 3.76 -6.59 -9.69
C PHE A 155 3.49 -5.74 -10.94
N ASN A 156 3.63 -6.38 -12.10
CA ASN A 156 3.19 -5.77 -13.35
C ASN A 156 1.66 -5.77 -13.45
N ALA A 157 1.02 -4.59 -13.35
CA ALA A 157 -0.41 -4.42 -13.63
C ALA A 157 -1.34 -5.31 -12.77
N ASN A 158 -0.99 -5.48 -11.49
CA ASN A 158 -1.59 -6.49 -10.63
C ASN A 158 -3.12 -6.41 -10.55
N ASP A 159 -3.68 -5.22 -10.31
CA ASP A 159 -5.12 -5.00 -10.22
C ASP A 159 -5.89 -5.61 -11.42
N LEU A 160 -5.41 -5.34 -12.65
CA LEU A 160 -6.05 -5.83 -13.86
C LEU A 160 -5.84 -7.34 -14.02
N ARG A 161 -4.65 -7.86 -13.69
CA ARG A 161 -4.37 -9.31 -13.75
C ARG A 161 -5.24 -10.08 -12.76
N LEU A 162 -5.38 -9.60 -11.54
CA LEU A 162 -6.28 -10.17 -10.53
C LEU A 162 -7.72 -10.15 -11.02
N PHE A 163 -8.17 -9.03 -11.59
CA PHE A 163 -9.53 -8.92 -12.14
C PHE A 163 -9.78 -9.94 -13.25
N LEU A 164 -8.87 -10.06 -14.22
CA LEU A 164 -9.01 -11.00 -15.33
C LEU A 164 -8.98 -12.44 -14.83
N ALA A 165 -8.00 -12.80 -14.00
CA ALA A 165 -7.87 -14.15 -13.46
C ALA A 165 -9.07 -14.54 -12.57
N PHE A 166 -9.58 -13.62 -11.75
CA PHE A 166 -10.79 -13.83 -10.96
C PHE A 166 -12.00 -14.15 -11.84
N ASN A 167 -12.08 -13.52 -13.02
CA ASN A 167 -13.11 -13.77 -14.03
C ASN A 167 -12.77 -14.91 -15.01
N LYS A 168 -11.72 -15.70 -14.75
CA LYS A 168 -11.28 -16.84 -15.58
C LYS A 168 -10.88 -16.41 -17.00
N LEU A 169 -10.21 -15.26 -17.11
CA LEU A 169 -9.72 -14.69 -18.35
C LEU A 169 -8.20 -14.57 -18.33
N ASP A 170 -7.60 -14.82 -19.50
CA ASP A 170 -6.20 -14.56 -19.75
C ASP A 170 -5.96 -13.10 -20.18
N VAL A 171 -4.75 -12.63 -19.96
CA VAL A 171 -4.27 -11.37 -20.55
C VAL A 171 -4.09 -11.57 -22.06
N TYR A 172 -4.62 -10.67 -22.89
CA TYR A 172 -4.44 -10.75 -24.34
C TYR A 172 -2.98 -10.51 -24.77
N GLY A 173 -2.62 -11.10 -25.92
CA GLY A 173 -1.28 -11.03 -26.50
C GLY A 173 -0.33 -12.06 -25.88
N ASP A 174 0.94 -11.69 -25.71
CA ASP A 174 1.98 -12.53 -25.08
C ASP A 174 1.89 -12.59 -23.53
N GLY A 175 0.91 -11.90 -22.93
CA GLY A 175 0.70 -11.85 -21.49
C GLY A 175 1.66 -10.94 -20.70
N THR A 176 2.68 -10.34 -21.34
CA THR A 176 3.72 -9.55 -20.65
C THR A 176 3.26 -8.17 -20.20
N ASP A 177 2.28 -7.58 -20.89
CA ASP A 177 1.72 -6.27 -20.56
C ASP A 177 0.20 -6.26 -20.69
N ALA A 178 -0.48 -6.23 -19.53
CA ALA A 178 -1.94 -6.31 -19.46
C ALA A 178 -2.68 -5.14 -20.11
N TYR A 179 -2.00 -4.02 -20.37
CA TYR A 179 -2.62 -2.83 -20.97
C TYR A 179 -2.35 -2.70 -22.47
N ARG A 180 -1.39 -3.44 -23.04
CA ARG A 180 -0.91 -3.20 -24.41
C ARG A 180 -1.99 -3.36 -25.46
N GLU A 181 -2.71 -4.48 -25.46
CA GLU A 181 -3.73 -4.74 -26.50
C GLU A 181 -4.94 -3.82 -26.36
N ILE A 182 -5.30 -3.44 -25.13
CA ILE A 182 -6.36 -2.45 -24.87
C ILE A 182 -5.92 -1.08 -25.44
N ALA A 183 -4.68 -0.65 -25.18
CA ALA A 183 -4.12 0.59 -25.68
C ALA A 183 -4.09 0.63 -27.22
N ASN A 184 -3.65 -0.47 -27.85
CA ASN A 184 -3.59 -0.62 -29.30
C ASN A 184 -4.97 -0.48 -29.94
N LEU A 185 -5.96 -1.23 -29.46
CA LEU A 185 -7.33 -1.19 -29.98
C LEU A 185 -8.02 0.15 -29.70
N ALA A 186 -7.83 0.71 -28.50
CA ALA A 186 -8.36 2.01 -28.15
C ALA A 186 -7.68 3.13 -28.92
N LYS A 187 -6.47 2.93 -29.46
CA LYS A 187 -5.50 3.96 -29.93
C LYS A 187 -5.34 5.11 -28.92
N VAL A 188 -5.13 4.73 -27.66
CA VAL A 188 -4.85 5.61 -26.52
C VAL A 188 -3.54 5.14 -25.91
N ASP A 189 -2.72 6.05 -25.39
CA ASP A 189 -1.45 5.67 -24.79
C ASP A 189 -1.62 4.79 -23.56
N ARG A 190 -0.63 3.93 -23.32
CA ARG A 190 -0.62 2.95 -22.23
C ARG A 190 -0.81 3.59 -20.85
N THR A 191 -0.23 4.78 -20.62
CA THR A 191 -0.31 5.45 -19.32
C THR A 191 -1.73 5.88 -19.01
N THR A 192 -2.43 6.45 -19.99
CA THR A 192 -3.85 6.81 -19.87
C THR A 192 -4.72 5.57 -19.63
N VAL A 193 -4.47 4.45 -20.34
CA VAL A 193 -5.17 3.18 -20.10
C VAL A 193 -4.92 2.67 -18.68
N LYS A 194 -3.66 2.63 -18.23
CA LYS A 194 -3.31 2.23 -16.86
C LYS A 194 -4.03 3.08 -15.82
N SER A 195 -3.95 4.41 -15.95
CA SER A 195 -4.63 5.34 -15.03
C SER A 195 -6.13 5.12 -14.99
N PHE A 196 -6.77 4.86 -16.14
CA PHE A 196 -8.19 4.53 -16.20
C PHE A 196 -8.51 3.25 -15.42
N PHE A 197 -7.80 2.14 -15.66
CA PHE A 197 -8.08 0.86 -14.97
C PHE A 197 -7.77 0.90 -13.47
N THR A 198 -6.71 1.60 -13.06
CA THR A 198 -6.42 1.83 -11.63
C THR A 198 -7.60 2.49 -10.92
N ALA A 199 -8.26 3.46 -11.56
CA ALA A 199 -9.45 4.09 -11.01
C ALA A 199 -10.71 3.22 -11.15
N ALA A 200 -10.90 2.61 -12.32
CA ALA A 200 -12.11 1.87 -12.67
C ALA A 200 -12.33 0.65 -11.79
N LEU A 201 -11.27 -0.09 -11.47
CA LEU A 201 -11.37 -1.24 -10.58
C LEU A 201 -11.73 -0.84 -9.14
N HIS A 202 -11.55 0.43 -8.77
CA HIS A 202 -11.78 0.95 -7.41
C HIS A 202 -13.00 1.89 -7.29
N CYS A 203 -13.78 2.08 -8.36
CA CYS A 203 -14.95 2.94 -8.39
C CYS A 203 -16.19 2.17 -8.83
N GLU A 204 -17.36 2.62 -8.39
CA GLU A 204 -18.64 1.99 -8.71
C GLU A 204 -19.21 2.34 -10.09
N SER A 205 -18.64 3.33 -10.78
CA SER A 205 -19.12 3.74 -12.11
C SER A 205 -18.01 4.24 -13.02
N TYR A 206 -18.31 4.19 -14.32
CA TYR A 206 -17.48 4.72 -15.39
C TYR A 206 -17.16 6.21 -15.22
N GLU A 207 -18.16 7.04 -14.88
CA GLU A 207 -18.00 8.48 -14.76
C GLU A 207 -17.03 8.84 -13.62
N ARG A 208 -17.16 8.14 -12.49
CA ARG A 208 -16.25 8.30 -11.35
C ARG A 208 -14.85 7.84 -11.68
N ALA A 209 -14.72 6.67 -12.32
CA ALA A 209 -13.43 6.14 -12.76
C ALA A 209 -12.71 7.12 -13.70
N ARG A 210 -13.42 7.60 -14.72
CA ARG A 210 -12.90 8.56 -15.70
C ARG A 210 -12.48 9.87 -15.05
N SER A 211 -13.34 10.43 -14.19
CA SER A 211 -13.06 11.68 -13.48
C SER A 211 -11.84 11.53 -12.55
N GLY A 212 -11.78 10.44 -11.78
CA GLY A 212 -10.66 10.14 -10.88
C GLY A 212 -9.33 9.96 -11.62
N ALA A 213 -9.37 9.32 -12.79
CA ALA A 213 -8.22 9.13 -13.67
C ALA A 213 -7.88 10.37 -14.52
N LYS A 214 -8.70 11.43 -14.50
CA LYS A 214 -8.57 12.64 -15.33
C LYS A 214 -8.49 12.32 -16.83
N VAL A 215 -9.25 11.31 -17.28
CA VAL A 215 -9.25 10.87 -18.68
C VAL A 215 -10.35 11.62 -19.46
N PRO A 216 -10.07 12.13 -20.68
CA PRO A 216 -11.11 12.71 -21.54
C PRO A 216 -12.20 11.71 -21.88
N GLU A 217 -13.46 12.17 -22.02
CA GLU A 217 -14.61 11.31 -22.34
C GLU A 217 -14.42 10.47 -23.61
N THR A 218 -13.81 11.06 -24.65
CA THR A 218 -13.51 10.36 -25.90
C THR A 218 -12.53 9.20 -25.71
N PHE A 219 -11.54 9.35 -24.83
CA PHE A 219 -10.59 8.30 -24.51
C PHE A 219 -11.21 7.25 -23.60
N GLY A 220 -11.98 7.66 -22.59
CA GLY A 220 -12.71 6.74 -21.71
C GLY A 220 -13.60 5.76 -22.48
N ARG A 221 -14.41 6.27 -23.43
CA ARG A 221 -15.27 5.41 -24.28
C ARG A 221 -14.45 4.45 -25.12
N ARG A 222 -13.41 4.92 -25.81
CA ARG A 222 -12.55 4.08 -26.65
C ARG A 222 -11.85 2.97 -25.85
N ILE A 223 -11.44 3.27 -24.62
CA ILE A 223 -10.86 2.29 -23.70
C ILE A 223 -11.90 1.23 -23.32
N MET A 224 -13.11 1.64 -22.94
CA MET A 224 -14.20 0.72 -22.59
C MET A 224 -14.61 -0.15 -23.78
N GLU A 225 -14.78 0.43 -24.97
CA GLU A 225 -15.11 -0.30 -26.20
C GLU A 225 -14.01 -1.32 -26.55
N ALA A 226 -12.74 -0.94 -26.43
CA ALA A 226 -11.62 -1.85 -26.63
C ALA A 226 -11.62 -2.98 -25.60
N PHE A 227 -11.87 -2.67 -24.33
CA PHE A 227 -11.95 -3.65 -23.26
C PHE A 227 -13.11 -4.63 -23.48
N GLU A 228 -14.30 -4.15 -23.83
CA GLU A 228 -15.48 -4.98 -24.10
C GLU A 228 -15.30 -5.85 -25.35
N ARG A 229 -14.59 -5.37 -26.37
CA ARG A 229 -14.24 -6.19 -27.54
C ARG A 229 -13.29 -7.34 -27.20
N LEU A 230 -12.32 -7.08 -26.33
CA LEU A 230 -11.41 -8.11 -25.85
C LEU A 230 -12.10 -9.05 -24.87
N TYR A 231 -12.89 -8.52 -23.95
CA TYR A 231 -13.46 -9.25 -22.82
C TYR A 231 -15.00 -9.17 -22.77
N PRO A 232 -15.72 -9.66 -23.79
CA PRO A 232 -17.16 -9.42 -23.97
C PRO A 232 -18.04 -10.04 -22.88
N LYS A 233 -17.50 -10.97 -22.08
CA LYS A 233 -18.24 -11.68 -21.02
C LYS A 233 -18.10 -11.02 -19.64
N VAL A 234 -17.33 -9.95 -19.53
CA VAL A 234 -17.02 -9.32 -18.23
C VAL A 234 -17.41 -7.86 -18.25
N GLN A 235 -18.09 -7.45 -17.19
CA GLN A 235 -18.50 -6.08 -16.97
C GLN A 235 -17.67 -5.50 -15.83
N LEU A 236 -17.03 -4.35 -16.07
CA LEU A 236 -16.14 -3.71 -15.11
C LEU A 236 -16.89 -3.11 -13.90
N PHE A 237 -18.15 -2.70 -14.10
CA PHE A 237 -18.97 -1.95 -13.12
C PHE A 237 -20.25 -2.67 -12.69
N SER A 238 -20.33 -4.00 -12.79
CA SER A 238 -21.57 -4.76 -12.54
C SER A 238 -21.81 -5.19 -11.09
N GLY A 239 -20.84 -4.97 -10.21
CA GLY A 239 -20.92 -5.35 -8.80
C GLY A 239 -21.65 -4.32 -7.93
N LYS A 240 -22.21 -4.78 -6.80
CA LYS A 240 -22.66 -3.86 -5.72
C LYS A 240 -21.51 -3.06 -5.12
N GLN A 241 -20.29 -3.55 -5.28
CA GLN A 241 -19.05 -2.98 -4.80
C GLN A 241 -17.98 -3.08 -5.90
N PRO A 242 -17.02 -2.15 -5.93
CA PRO A 242 -15.90 -2.21 -6.88
C PRO A 242 -15.03 -3.43 -6.60
N PHE A 243 -14.47 -4.02 -7.67
CA PHE A 243 -13.58 -5.18 -7.57
C PHE A 243 -12.38 -4.93 -6.65
N GLY A 244 -11.89 -3.69 -6.56
CA GLY A 244 -10.74 -3.31 -5.75
C GLY A 244 -10.85 -3.70 -4.28
N LEU A 245 -12.06 -3.88 -3.72
CA LEU A 245 -12.20 -4.44 -2.38
C LEU A 245 -11.79 -5.92 -2.32
N VAL A 246 -12.12 -6.71 -3.34
CA VAL A 246 -11.69 -8.10 -3.50
C VAL A 246 -10.22 -8.15 -3.92
N GLY A 247 -9.82 -7.33 -4.90
CA GLY A 247 -8.43 -7.24 -5.37
C GLY A 247 -7.46 -6.94 -4.22
N THR A 248 -7.74 -5.92 -3.41
CA THR A 248 -6.88 -5.56 -2.26
C THR A 248 -6.87 -6.60 -1.15
N HIS A 249 -7.91 -7.45 -1.05
CA HIS A 249 -7.88 -8.60 -0.18
C HIS A 249 -6.90 -9.67 -0.67
N LEU A 250 -7.03 -10.05 -1.96
CA LEU A 250 -6.16 -11.03 -2.62
C LEU A 250 -4.69 -10.57 -2.59
N GLU A 251 -4.42 -9.29 -2.82
CA GLU A 251 -3.07 -8.72 -2.67
C GLU A 251 -2.49 -8.93 -1.28
N GLY A 252 -3.30 -8.69 -0.23
CA GLY A 252 -2.89 -8.92 1.14
C GLY A 252 -2.54 -10.39 1.41
N GLU A 253 -3.31 -11.32 0.85
CA GLU A 253 -3.03 -12.76 0.96
C GLU A 253 -1.75 -13.14 0.22
N ILE A 254 -1.57 -12.63 -1.01
CA ILE A 254 -0.39 -12.88 -1.83
C ILE A 254 0.88 -12.40 -1.12
N LEU A 255 0.89 -11.15 -0.64
CA LEU A 255 2.06 -10.61 0.06
C LEU A 255 2.32 -11.34 1.37
N GLN A 256 1.27 -11.69 2.13
CA GLN A 256 1.43 -12.47 3.35
C GLN A 256 2.07 -13.84 3.08
N ILE A 257 1.68 -14.53 2.01
CA ILE A 257 2.28 -15.81 1.62
C ILE A 257 3.73 -15.61 1.17
N ALA A 258 4.00 -14.65 0.28
CA ALA A 258 5.34 -14.37 -0.22
C ALA A 258 6.31 -14.02 0.92
N MET A 259 5.90 -13.16 1.85
CA MET A 259 6.72 -12.77 3.00
C MET A 259 7.00 -13.95 3.95
N ARG A 260 6.04 -14.87 4.13
CA ARG A 260 6.26 -16.10 4.92
C ARG A 260 7.22 -17.05 4.22
N GLN A 261 7.13 -17.20 2.90
CA GLN A 261 8.11 -17.98 2.11
C GLN A 261 9.52 -17.40 2.23
N LEU A 262 9.66 -16.07 2.13
CA LEU A 262 10.96 -15.40 2.28
C LEU A 262 11.54 -15.54 3.68
N ARG A 263 10.70 -15.46 4.72
CA ARG A 263 11.10 -15.74 6.10
C ARG A 263 11.71 -17.14 6.25
N LEU A 264 11.14 -18.16 5.60
CA LEU A 264 11.69 -19.54 5.65
C LEU A 264 13.08 -19.65 4.99
N LEU A 265 13.43 -18.70 4.13
CA LEU A 265 14.75 -18.56 3.51
C LEU A 265 15.66 -17.58 4.25
N ASP A 266 15.28 -17.15 5.46
CA ASP A 266 15.96 -16.10 6.24
C ASP A 266 16.10 -14.76 5.49
N VAL A 267 15.08 -14.42 4.70
CA VAL A 267 14.98 -13.16 3.98
C VAL A 267 13.88 -12.31 4.59
N PHE A 268 14.25 -11.18 5.20
CA PHE A 268 13.28 -10.20 5.67
C PHE A 268 12.74 -9.35 4.52
N ALA A 269 11.43 -9.15 4.52
CA ALA A 269 10.70 -8.36 3.56
C ALA A 269 9.76 -7.38 4.26
N LEU A 270 9.57 -6.20 3.67
CA LEU A 270 8.61 -5.18 4.10
C LEU A 270 7.51 -5.03 3.04
N PRO A 271 6.23 -4.99 3.41
CA PRO A 271 5.16 -4.79 2.44
C PRO A 271 5.07 -3.32 2.01
N ILE A 272 4.75 -3.08 0.73
CA ILE A 272 4.47 -1.77 0.12
C ILE A 272 3.29 -1.92 -0.83
N HIS A 273 2.06 -1.60 -0.42
CA HIS A 273 0.87 -1.79 -1.27
C HIS A 273 0.76 -3.23 -1.83
N ASP A 274 1.03 -3.44 -3.12
CA ASP A 274 1.11 -4.70 -3.85
C ASP A 274 2.55 -5.18 -4.13
N ALA A 275 3.54 -4.50 -3.57
CA ALA A 275 4.97 -4.78 -3.69
C ALA A 275 5.59 -5.19 -2.34
N ILE A 276 6.84 -5.68 -2.38
CA ILE A 276 7.69 -5.85 -1.18
C ILE A 276 9.05 -5.19 -1.36
N ALA A 277 9.65 -4.74 -0.27
CA ALA A 277 11.05 -4.34 -0.20
C ALA A 277 11.88 -5.43 0.50
N VAL A 278 13.00 -5.81 -0.10
CA VAL A 278 13.98 -6.78 0.45
C VAL A 278 15.39 -6.23 0.32
N PRO A 279 16.40 -6.77 1.02
CA PRO A 279 17.79 -6.51 0.70
C PRO A 279 18.09 -6.82 -0.77
N GLU A 280 18.83 -5.96 -1.46
CA GLU A 280 19.04 -6.01 -2.92
C GLU A 280 19.55 -7.37 -3.41
N LYS A 281 20.43 -8.01 -2.63
CA LYS A 281 20.97 -9.35 -2.91
C LYS A 281 19.88 -10.45 -3.02
N ASN A 282 18.72 -10.22 -2.41
CA ASN A 282 17.60 -11.17 -2.35
C ASN A 282 16.51 -10.87 -3.38
N TYR A 283 16.75 -9.94 -4.31
CA TYR A 283 15.76 -9.51 -5.30
C TYR A 283 15.14 -10.66 -6.11
N GLU A 284 15.96 -11.58 -6.63
CA GLU A 284 15.44 -12.70 -7.43
C GLU A 284 14.63 -13.69 -6.59
N LEU A 285 15.03 -13.94 -5.33
CA LEU A 285 14.26 -14.76 -4.41
C LEU A 285 12.89 -14.14 -4.10
N ALA A 286 12.87 -12.82 -3.88
CA ALA A 286 11.65 -12.07 -3.64
C ALA A 286 10.70 -12.10 -4.84
N LYS A 287 11.24 -11.94 -6.05
CA LYS A 287 10.49 -12.08 -7.30
C LYS A 287 9.84 -13.45 -7.41
N THR A 288 10.60 -14.54 -7.24
CA THR A 288 10.05 -15.90 -7.29
C THR A 288 8.98 -16.12 -6.23
N ALA A 289 9.21 -15.71 -4.98
CA ALA A 289 8.23 -15.84 -3.91
C ALA A 289 6.92 -15.09 -4.20
N MET A 290 7.01 -13.87 -4.77
CA MET A 290 5.82 -13.12 -5.17
C MET A 290 5.04 -13.80 -6.30
N GLU A 291 5.74 -14.27 -7.34
CA GLU A 291 5.11 -14.95 -8.49
C GLU A 291 4.46 -16.28 -8.07
N ASP A 292 5.12 -17.07 -7.22
CA ASP A 292 4.60 -18.32 -6.67
C ASP A 292 3.40 -18.09 -5.76
N ALA A 293 3.46 -17.09 -4.87
CA ALA A 293 2.35 -16.72 -4.01
C ALA A 293 1.14 -16.24 -4.82
N TRP A 294 1.36 -15.44 -5.86
CA TRP A 294 0.31 -14.99 -6.77
C TRP A 294 -0.37 -16.19 -7.45
N GLN A 295 0.41 -17.10 -8.01
CA GLN A 295 -0.13 -18.32 -8.65
C GLN A 295 -0.90 -19.19 -7.66
N HIS A 296 -0.39 -19.35 -6.44
CA HIS A 296 -1.05 -20.12 -5.39
C HIS A 296 -2.44 -19.56 -5.08
N VAL A 297 -2.55 -18.25 -4.84
CA VAL A 297 -3.82 -17.58 -4.50
C VAL A 297 -4.79 -17.59 -5.68
N MET A 298 -4.28 -17.43 -6.91
CA MET A 298 -5.14 -17.35 -8.09
C MET A 298 -5.51 -18.70 -8.70
N ARG A 299 -4.83 -19.79 -8.33
CA ARG A 299 -5.08 -21.15 -8.83
C ARG A 299 -6.54 -21.61 -8.72
N PRO A 300 -7.28 -21.37 -7.61
CA PRO A 300 -8.69 -21.75 -7.50
C PRO A 300 -9.61 -21.02 -8.49
N PHE A 301 -9.24 -19.81 -8.92
CA PHE A 301 -10.00 -19.02 -9.88
C PHE A 301 -9.62 -19.37 -11.31
N HIS A 302 -8.32 -19.35 -11.62
CA HIS A 302 -7.79 -19.58 -12.96
C HIS A 302 -6.41 -20.28 -12.88
N PRO A 303 -6.36 -21.62 -13.03
CA PRO A 303 -5.15 -22.41 -12.77
C PRO A 303 -3.92 -22.07 -13.60
N ASN A 304 -4.12 -21.48 -14.79
CA ASN A 304 -3.05 -21.16 -15.74
C ASN A 304 -2.69 -19.67 -15.75
N ALA A 305 -3.38 -18.85 -14.95
CA ALA A 305 -3.12 -17.42 -14.90
C ALA A 305 -1.72 -17.15 -14.33
N LYS A 306 -1.09 -16.08 -14.83
CA LYS A 306 0.26 -15.68 -14.42
C LYS A 306 0.34 -14.18 -14.19
N SER A 307 1.16 -13.83 -13.20
CA SER A 307 1.64 -12.48 -12.96
C SER A 307 3.16 -12.49 -12.98
N PHE A 308 3.73 -11.30 -13.17
CA PHE A 308 5.16 -11.08 -13.24
C PHE A 308 5.54 -10.02 -12.21
N ALA A 309 6.57 -10.31 -11.42
CA ALA A 309 7.11 -9.38 -10.45
C ALA A 309 8.49 -8.88 -10.91
N GLY A 310 8.83 -7.63 -10.60
CA GLY A 310 10.14 -7.05 -10.89
C GLY A 310 10.19 -5.54 -10.84
#